data_AF-A0A6L3X7S1-F1
#
_entry.id   AF-A0A6L3X7S1-F1
#
_cell.length_a   1.000
_cell.length_b   1.000
_cell.length_c   1.000
_cell.angle_alpha   90.00
_cell.angle_beta   90.00
_cell.angle_gamma   90.00
#
_symmetry.space_group_name_H-M   'P 1'
#
loop_
_entity.id
_entity.type
_entity.pdbx_description
1 polymer ?
#
loop_
_entity_poly.entity_id
_entity_poly.type
_entity_poly.pdbx_seq_one_letter_code
_entity_poly.pdbx_strand_id
1 'polypeptide(L)'
;AEQLSALPDDKRYLFISSPAVLKRLDASLTPPPVNLLVSAGGALPWLEVAAVQAWLNVWPDEIYGSTETGVMAWRYRQEESTRWQPFPG
;
A
#
# COMPACT_ATOMS: atom_id res chain seq x y z
N ALA A 1 -11.54 -19.03 5.23
CA ALA A 1 -11.00 -18.19 4.14
C ALA A 1 -11.00 -16.75 4.65
N GLU A 2 -9.85 -16.09 4.67
CA GLU A 2 -9.78 -14.67 5.05
C GLU A 2 -10.28 -13.84 3.88
N GLN A 3 -11.55 -13.40 3.91
CA GLN A 3 -12.09 -12.48 2.92
C GLN A 3 -12.09 -11.07 3.49
N LEU A 4 -11.12 -10.27 3.07
CA LEU A 4 -11.00 -8.86 3.47
C LEU A 4 -12.22 -8.03 3.03
N SER A 5 -12.89 -8.43 1.95
CA SER A 5 -14.11 -7.79 1.45
C SER A 5 -15.32 -7.96 2.37
N ALA A 6 -15.28 -8.89 3.32
CA ALA A 6 -16.37 -9.15 4.27
C ALA A 6 -16.19 -8.40 5.60
N LEU A 7 -15.18 -7.53 5.71
CA LEU A 7 -14.94 -6.75 6.91
C LEU A 7 -16.09 -5.74 7.16
N PRO A 8 -16.55 -5.56 8.40
CA PRO A 8 -17.58 -4.58 8.74
C PRO A 8 -17.21 -3.13 8.42
N ASP A 9 -18.10 -2.38 7.80
CA ASP A 9 -17.87 -0.96 7.45
C ASP A 9 -17.87 -0.01 8.67
N ASP A 10 -18.18 -0.49 9.89
CA ASP A 10 -18.23 0.32 11.12
C ASP A 10 -16.86 0.50 11.78
N LYS A 11 -15.80 -0.06 11.19
CA LYS A 11 -14.42 0.04 11.67
C LYS A 11 -13.55 0.79 10.67
N ARG A 12 -12.35 1.16 11.12
CA ARG A 12 -11.30 1.65 10.24
C ARG A 12 -10.21 0.60 10.08
N TYR A 13 -9.85 0.31 8.83
CA TYR A 13 -8.84 -0.70 8.51
C TYR A 13 -7.62 -0.09 7.82
N LEU A 14 -6.45 -0.55 8.25
CA LEU A 14 -5.17 -0.35 7.60
C LEU A 14 -4.78 -1.66 6.92
N PHE A 15 -4.56 -1.62 5.61
CA PHE A 15 -4.00 -2.74 4.88
C PHE A 15 -2.50 -2.55 4.72
N ILE A 16 -1.70 -3.46 5.29
CA ILE A 16 -0.24 -3.48 5.16
C ILE A 16 0.13 -4.65 4.26
N SER A 17 0.83 -4.38 3.16
CA SER A 17 1.19 -5.42 2.20
C SER A 17 2.53 -5.15 1.53
N SER A 18 3.06 -6.15 0.80
CA SER A 18 4.28 -5.96 0.02
C SER A 18 3.97 -5.55 -1.42
N PRO A 19 4.89 -4.88 -2.14
CA PRO A 19 4.69 -4.56 -3.55
C PRO A 19 4.41 -5.79 -4.42
N ALA A 20 4.96 -6.96 -4.06
CA ALA A 20 4.76 -8.20 -4.79
C ALA A 20 3.31 -8.71 -4.73
N VAL A 21 2.63 -8.49 -3.60
CA VAL A 21 1.21 -8.84 -3.43
C VAL A 21 0.33 -7.82 -4.16
N LEU A 22 0.62 -6.53 -4.00
CA LEU A 22 -0.19 -5.45 -4.61
C LEU A 22 -0.23 -5.54 -6.14
N LYS A 23 0.88 -5.92 -6.79
CA LYS A 23 0.96 -6.18 -8.25
C LYS A 23 0.06 -7.31 -8.76
N ARG A 24 -0.44 -8.16 -7.86
CA ARG A 24 -1.21 -9.35 -8.20
C ARG A 24 -2.65 -9.27 -7.71
N LEU A 25 -3.08 -8.08 -7.26
CA LEU A 25 -4.46 -7.87 -6.88
C LEU A 25 -5.38 -8.08 -8.09
N ASP A 26 -6.39 -8.91 -7.89
CA ASP A 26 -7.42 -9.13 -8.89
C ASP A 26 -8.49 -8.04 -8.77
N ALA A 27 -8.43 -7.05 -9.65
CA ALA A 27 -9.36 -5.93 -9.67
C ALA A 27 -10.81 -6.34 -10.05
N SER A 28 -11.06 -7.59 -10.44
CA SER A 28 -12.42 -8.11 -10.63
C SER A 28 -13.13 -8.44 -9.31
N LEU A 29 -12.39 -8.52 -8.21
CA LEU A 29 -12.95 -8.75 -6.88
C LEU A 29 -13.46 -7.44 -6.26
N THR A 30 -14.42 -7.57 -5.34
CA THR A 30 -14.87 -6.43 -4.52
C THR A 30 -13.71 -5.94 -3.64
N PRO A 31 -13.35 -4.64 -3.69
CA PRO A 31 -12.31 -4.10 -2.83
C PRO A 31 -12.74 -4.14 -1.36
N PRO A 32 -11.82 -4.44 -0.42
CA PRO A 32 -12.11 -4.37 1.01
C PRO A 32 -12.33 -2.93 1.48
N PRO A 33 -13.10 -2.70 2.56
CA PRO A 33 -13.37 -1.37 3.10
C PRO A 33 -12.17 -0.84 3.91
N VAL A 34 -11.05 -0.59 3.22
CA VAL A 34 -9.82 -0.09 3.83
C VAL A 34 -9.75 1.42 3.75
N ASN A 35 -9.19 2.06 4.79
CA ASN A 35 -9.05 3.52 4.84
C ASN A 35 -7.61 3.97 4.61
N LEU A 36 -6.65 3.06 4.82
CA LEU A 36 -5.23 3.31 4.68
C LEU A 36 -4.56 2.09 4.05
N LEU A 37 -3.55 2.35 3.23
CA LEU A 37 -2.74 1.33 2.58
C LEU A 37 -1.27 1.66 2.81
N VAL A 38 -0.52 0.72 3.39
CA VAL A 38 0.93 0.80 3.51
C VAL A 38 1.57 -0.31 2.69
N SER A 39 2.50 0.05 1.81
CA SER A 39 3.36 -0.90 1.10
C SER A 39 4.78 -0.88 1.64
N ALA A 40 5.33 -2.05 2.00
CA ALA A 40 6.67 -2.16 2.57
C ALA A 40 7.49 -3.29 1.93
N GLY A 41 8.82 -3.12 1.94
CA GLY A 41 9.79 -4.11 1.42
C GLY A 41 10.30 -3.84 0.00
N GLY A 42 9.95 -2.72 -0.60
CA GLY A 42 10.46 -2.28 -1.89
C GLY A 42 9.61 -1.19 -2.54
N ALA A 43 10.04 -0.67 -3.69
CA ALA A 43 9.26 0.29 -4.45
C ALA A 43 8.17 -0.39 -5.28
N LEU A 44 6.94 0.09 -5.17
CA LEU A 44 5.83 -0.23 -6.07
C LEU A 44 5.91 0.67 -7.32
N PRO A 45 6.00 0.12 -8.55
CA PRO A 45 6.00 0.94 -9.77
C PRO A 45 4.76 1.84 -9.86
N TRP A 46 4.89 3.01 -10.48
CA TRP A 46 3.81 4.00 -10.54
C TRP A 46 2.53 3.46 -11.19
N LEU A 47 2.66 2.69 -12.27
CA LEU A 47 1.52 2.05 -12.92
C LEU A 47 0.69 1.20 -11.94
N GLU A 48 1.37 0.47 -11.05
CA GLU A 48 0.75 -0.39 -10.06
C GLU A 48 0.14 0.42 -8.90
N VAL A 49 0.80 1.51 -8.49
CA VAL A 49 0.23 2.46 -7.53
C VAL A 49 -1.11 3.00 -8.03
N ALA A 50 -1.15 3.46 -9.28
CA ALA A 50 -2.36 4.02 -9.89
C ALA A 50 -3.47 2.96 -10.00
N ALA A 51 -3.12 1.73 -10.41
CA ALA A 51 -4.08 0.63 -10.50
C ALA A 51 -4.67 0.27 -9.12
N VAL A 52 -3.83 0.18 -8.09
CA VAL A 52 -4.26 -0.11 -6.72
C VAL A 52 -5.12 1.01 -6.15
N GLN A 53 -4.76 2.28 -6.39
CA GLN A 53 -5.58 3.40 -5.96
C GLN A 53 -6.92 3.43 -6.68
N ALA A 54 -6.97 3.15 -7.97
CA ALA A 54 -8.22 3.11 -8.72
C ALA A 54 -9.16 2.01 -8.19
N TRP A 55 -8.62 0.88 -7.75
CA TRP A 55 -9.42 -0.24 -7.22
C TRP A 55 -9.83 -0.06 -5.74
N LEU A 56 -8.91 0.35 -4.87
CA LEU A 56 -9.16 0.52 -3.43
C LEU A 56 -9.69 1.91 -3.05
N ASN A 57 -9.62 2.89 -3.95
CA ASN A 57 -9.88 4.30 -3.70
C ASN A 57 -8.99 4.91 -2.58
N VAL A 58 -7.79 4.35 -2.37
CA VAL A 58 -6.82 4.80 -1.36
C VAL A 58 -5.42 4.79 -1.98
N TRP A 59 -4.66 5.87 -1.81
CA TRP A 59 -3.26 5.92 -2.22
C TRP A 59 -2.38 5.11 -1.26
N PRO A 60 -1.43 4.31 -1.76
CA PRO A 60 -0.45 3.64 -0.93
C PRO A 60 0.57 4.63 -0.36
N ASP A 61 0.80 4.53 0.94
CA ASP A 61 1.98 5.08 1.60
C ASP A 61 3.07 4.01 1.55
N GLU A 62 4.30 4.40 1.22
CA GLU A 62 5.39 3.44 1.12
C GLU A 62 6.40 3.60 2.24
N ILE A 63 6.90 2.45 2.71
CA ILE A 63 8.00 2.35 3.66
C ILE A 63 9.14 1.59 2.98
N TYR A 64 10.31 2.23 2.91
CA TYR A 64 11.54 1.63 2.43
C TYR A 64 12.39 1.15 3.61
N GLY A 65 12.76 -0.12 3.56
CA GLY A 65 13.53 -0.79 4.59
C GLY A 65 13.44 -2.30 4.45
N SER A 66 14.32 -3.00 5.14
CA SER A 66 14.27 -4.45 5.31
C SER A 66 14.38 -4.81 6.79
N THR A 67 14.25 -6.09 7.12
CA THR A 67 14.51 -6.57 8.48
C THR A 67 15.97 -6.30 8.88
N GLU A 68 16.89 -6.40 7.92
CA GLU A 68 18.33 -6.24 8.11
C GLU A 68 18.74 -4.77 8.27
N THR A 69 18.12 -3.83 7.56
CA THR A 69 18.48 -2.40 7.60
C THR A 69 17.54 -1.55 8.45
N GLY A 70 16.46 -2.14 8.95
CA GLY A 70 15.36 -1.40 9.56
C GLY A 70 14.63 -0.52 8.54
N VAL A 71 13.74 0.33 9.06
CA VAL A 71 12.99 1.29 8.26
C VAL A 71 13.85 2.54 8.03
N MET A 72 14.13 2.86 6.77
CA MET A 72 15.07 3.91 6.38
C MET A 72 14.38 5.17 5.84
N ALA A 73 13.31 5.00 5.06
CA ALA A 73 12.62 6.13 4.42
C ALA A 73 11.14 5.83 4.17
N TRP A 74 10.37 6.87 3.88
CA TRP A 74 8.94 6.78 3.56
C TRP A 74 8.52 7.78 2.47
N ARG A 75 7.36 7.59 1.84
CA ARG A 75 6.74 8.58 0.95
C ARG A 75 5.24 8.35 0.75
N TYR A 76 4.52 9.42 0.42
CA TYR A 76 3.11 9.39 0.03
C TYR A 76 2.98 9.33 -1.50
N ARG A 77 2.41 8.24 -2.06
CA ARG A 77 2.41 8.01 -3.51
C ARG A 77 1.21 8.62 -4.24
N GLN A 78 1.06 9.93 -4.16
CA GLN A 78 0.03 10.65 -4.95
C GLN A 78 0.53 11.07 -6.35
N GLU A 79 1.84 11.03 -6.57
CA GLU A 79 2.49 11.36 -7.85
C GLU A 79 3.70 10.43 -8.10
N GLU A 80 4.07 10.22 -9.37
CA GLU A 80 5.23 9.41 -9.75
C GLU A 80 6.54 10.01 -9.24
N SER A 81 6.65 11.35 -9.30
CA SER A 81 7.82 12.11 -8.92
C SER A 81 8.04 12.24 -7.40
N THR A 82 7.14 11.71 -6.56
CA THR A 82 7.30 11.81 -5.11
C THR A 82 8.58 11.11 -4.66
N ARG A 83 9.48 11.90 -4.06
CA ARG A 83 10.76 11.44 -3.52
C ARG A 83 10.58 10.78 -2.16
N TRP A 84 11.48 9.86 -1.85
CA TRP A 84 11.62 9.29 -0.52
C TRP A 84 12.07 10.35 0.49
N GLN A 85 11.48 10.32 1.68
CA GLN A 85 11.88 11.09 2.83
C GLN A 85 12.57 10.16 3.83
N PRO A 86 13.84 10.38 4.18
CA PRO A 86 14.51 9.56 5.19
C PRO A 86 13.83 9.76 6.54
N PHE A 87 13.81 8.71 7.38
CA PHE A 87 13.49 8.89 8.79
C PHE A 87 14.64 9.63 9.49
N PRO A 88 14.34 10.41 10.55
CA PRO A 88 15.38 10.95 11.41
C PRO A 88 16.19 9.77 11.99
N GLY A 89 17.51 9.85 11.86
CA GLY A 89 18.44 8.88 12.43
C GLY A 89 18.69 9.09 13.91
#